data_AF-A0A7S1HM62-F1
#
_entry.id   AF-A0A7S1HM62-F1
#
_cell.length_a   1.000
_cell.length_b   1.000
_cell.length_c   1.000
_cell.angle_alpha   90.00
_cell.angle_beta   90.00
_cell.angle_gamma   90.00
#
_symmetry.space_group_name_H-M   'P 1'
#
loop_
_entity.id
_entity.type
_entity.pdbx_description
1 polymer ?
#
loop_
_entity_poly.entity_id
_entity_poly.type
_entity_poly.pdbx_seq_one_letter_code
_entity_poly.pdbx_strand_id
1 'polypeptide(L)'
;GFKAHLWVYNGQSPGPTIEVVEGDRVRVFVTNKLPERTSIHWHGQRLPNGMDGVVGLTQMPIEPGKTFVYEFVARRPGTFMYHPHADEMTQMAMGMMGFWVT
;
A
#
# COMPACT_ATOMS: atom_id res chain seq x y z
N GLY A 1 27.43 -12.57 3.74
CA GLY A 1 26.32 -11.75 3.21
C GLY A 1 26.38 -10.35 3.81
N PHE A 2 25.58 -9.42 3.30
CA PHE A 2 25.44 -8.05 3.82
C PHE A 2 24.12 -7.89 4.59
N LYS A 3 24.08 -6.92 5.51
CA LYS A 3 22.85 -6.51 6.19
C LYS A 3 22.35 -5.21 5.56
N ALA A 4 21.04 -5.12 5.34
CA ALA A 4 20.36 -3.90 4.89
C ALA A 4 19.28 -3.51 5.90
N HIS A 5 19.12 -2.21 6.11
CA HIS A 5 18.01 -1.65 6.89
C HIS A 5 16.93 -1.20 5.91
N LEU A 6 15.74 -1.78 6.03
CA LEU A 6 14.64 -1.60 5.09
C LEU A 6 13.40 -1.06 5.80
N TRP A 7 12.52 -0.44 5.04
CA TRP A 7 11.15 -0.14 5.45
C TRP A 7 10.22 -1.09 4.74
N VAL A 8 9.34 -1.71 5.51
CA VAL A 8 8.64 -2.91 5.06
C VAL A 8 7.23 -2.97 5.59
N TYR A 9 6.37 -3.62 4.83
CA TYR A 9 5.05 -4.02 5.30
C TYR A 9 5.18 -5.29 6.13
N ASN A 10 4.72 -5.23 7.38
CA ASN A 10 4.65 -6.38 8.30
C ASN A 10 5.97 -7.19 8.43
N GLY A 11 7.11 -6.50 8.40
CA GLY A 11 8.41 -7.11 8.70
C GLY A 11 9.10 -7.83 7.53
N GLN A 12 8.60 -7.72 6.30
CA GLN A 12 9.19 -8.39 5.14
C GLN A 12 9.22 -7.54 3.86
N SER A 13 10.23 -7.78 3.02
CA SER A 13 10.38 -7.22 1.67
C SER A 13 10.59 -8.38 0.68
N PRO A 14 9.73 -8.55 -0.34
CA PRO A 14 8.49 -7.81 -0.56
C PRO A 14 7.51 -7.95 0.62
N GLY A 15 6.59 -7.00 0.75
CA GLY A 15 5.48 -7.05 1.68
C GLY A 15 4.59 -8.28 1.45
N PRO A 16 3.74 -8.66 2.43
CA PRO A 16 2.86 -9.82 2.31
C PRO A 16 2.00 -9.74 1.04
N THR A 17 1.84 -10.86 0.36
CA THR A 17 0.86 -10.97 -0.72
C THR A 17 -0.54 -10.77 -0.13
N ILE A 18 -1.30 -9.84 -0.71
CA ILE A 18 -2.71 -9.68 -0.43
C ILE A 18 -3.46 -10.46 -1.50
N GLU A 19 -4.18 -11.50 -1.08
CA GLU A 19 -4.99 -12.35 -1.96
C GLU A 19 -6.45 -12.19 -1.59
N VAL A 20 -7.29 -11.85 -2.57
CA VAL A 20 -8.74 -11.66 -2.42
C VAL A 20 -9.46 -12.28 -3.61
N VAL A 21 -10.77 -12.46 -3.52
CA VAL A 21 -11.58 -12.95 -4.64
C VAL A 21 -12.26 -11.77 -5.34
N GLU A 22 -12.37 -11.82 -6.68
CA GLU A 22 -13.17 -10.84 -7.42
C GLU A 22 -14.60 -10.75 -6.83
N GLY A 23 -15.01 -9.52 -6.51
CA GLY A 23 -16.29 -9.21 -5.86
C GLY A 23 -16.20 -8.98 -4.36
N ASP A 24 -15.07 -9.33 -3.72
CA ASP A 24 -14.89 -9.14 -2.29
C ASP A 24 -14.90 -7.65 -1.90
N ARG A 25 -15.53 -7.36 -0.76
CA ARG A 25 -15.38 -6.07 -0.07
C ARG A 25 -14.13 -6.13 0.79
N VAL A 26 -13.09 -5.44 0.35
CA VAL A 26 -11.80 -5.41 1.02
C VAL A 26 -11.74 -4.20 1.94
N ARG A 27 -11.24 -4.42 3.16
CA ARG A 27 -10.95 -3.36 4.14
C ARG A 27 -9.56 -3.56 4.70
N VAL A 28 -8.65 -2.61 4.43
CA VAL A 28 -7.25 -2.66 4.88
C VAL A 28 -6.94 -1.51 5.83
N PHE A 29 -6.47 -1.85 7.03
CA PHE A 29 -6.01 -0.89 8.02
C PHE A 29 -4.51 -0.69 7.86
N VAL A 30 -4.12 0.48 7.35
CA VAL A 30 -2.71 0.83 7.14
C VAL A 30 -2.28 1.74 8.27
N THR A 31 -1.48 1.20 9.19
CA THR A 31 -0.91 1.98 10.30
C THR A 31 0.53 2.33 9.97
N ASN A 32 0.81 3.63 9.86
CA ASN A 32 2.15 4.11 9.54
C ASN A 32 3.05 4.04 10.80
N LYS A 33 4.05 3.16 10.75
CA LYS A 33 5.10 3.04 11.79
C LYS A 33 6.46 3.57 11.33
N LEU A 34 6.51 4.24 10.17
CA LEU A 34 7.71 4.88 9.64
C LEU A 34 7.99 6.19 10.37
N PRO A 35 9.22 6.71 10.28
CA PRO A 35 9.55 8.05 10.77
C PRO A 35 9.01 9.18 9.87
N GLU A 36 8.39 8.86 8.74
CA GLU A 36 7.87 9.83 7.76
C GLU A 36 6.46 9.49 7.30
N ARG A 37 5.82 10.43 6.59
CA ARG A 37 4.48 10.27 6.03
C ARG A 37 4.45 9.22 4.92
N THR A 38 3.35 8.48 4.80
CA THR A 38 3.19 7.46 3.74
C THR A 38 1.77 7.43 3.18
N SER A 39 1.54 6.58 2.20
CA SER A 39 0.23 6.21 1.65
C SER A 39 0.35 4.83 1.02
N ILE A 40 -0.75 4.27 0.51
CA ILE A 40 -0.73 3.04 -0.29
C ILE A 40 -1.53 3.27 -1.55
N HIS A 41 -0.86 3.19 -2.68
CA HIS A 41 -1.47 3.06 -4.00
C HIS A 41 -1.65 1.58 -4.35
N TRP A 42 -2.83 1.25 -4.89
CA TRP A 42 -3.23 -0.09 -5.27
C TRP A 42 -3.09 -0.23 -6.78
N HIS A 43 -1.84 -0.40 -7.23
CA HIS A 43 -1.47 -0.33 -8.64
C HIS A 43 -2.32 -1.25 -9.52
N GLY A 44 -3.14 -0.64 -10.38
CA GLY A 44 -4.01 -1.35 -11.32
C GLY A 44 -5.39 -1.72 -10.78
N GLN A 45 -5.70 -1.49 -9.51
CA GLN A 45 -7.05 -1.70 -8.97
C GLN A 45 -8.04 -0.62 -9.45
N ARG A 46 -9.30 -1.01 -9.60
CA ARG A 46 -10.42 -0.10 -9.93
C ARG A 46 -11.24 0.17 -8.68
N LEU A 47 -10.97 1.31 -8.05
CA LEU A 47 -11.52 1.68 -6.74
C LEU A 47 -12.05 3.13 -6.75
N PRO A 48 -12.84 3.54 -5.74
CA PRO A 48 -13.22 4.94 -5.58
C PRO A 48 -11.98 5.83 -5.47
N ASN A 49 -11.99 6.99 -6.12
CA ASN A 49 -10.82 7.89 -6.21
C ASN A 49 -10.16 8.14 -4.84
N GLY A 50 -10.94 8.38 -3.78
CA GLY A 50 -10.42 8.64 -2.43
C GLY A 50 -9.70 7.47 -1.73
N MET A 51 -9.62 6.30 -2.38
CA MET A 51 -8.91 5.11 -1.87
C MET A 51 -7.63 4.82 -2.67
N ASP A 52 -7.25 5.70 -3.59
CA ASP A 52 -6.17 5.44 -4.55
C ASP A 52 -4.76 5.72 -4.02
N GLY A 53 -4.61 6.41 -2.88
CA GLY A 53 -3.29 6.55 -2.24
C GLY A 53 -2.38 7.65 -2.78
N VAL A 54 -2.77 8.39 -3.80
CA VAL A 54 -1.97 9.49 -4.38
C VAL A 54 -2.05 10.72 -3.47
N VAL A 55 -0.97 10.97 -2.70
CA VAL A 55 -0.92 12.06 -1.74
C VAL A 55 -1.01 13.42 -2.44
N GLY A 56 -1.88 14.29 -1.92
CA GLY A 56 -2.09 15.64 -2.45
C GLY A 56 -3.07 15.71 -3.62
N LEU A 57 -3.54 14.56 -4.12
CA LEU A 57 -4.57 14.48 -5.16
C LEU A 57 -5.80 13.72 -4.67
N THR A 58 -5.64 12.47 -4.24
CA THR A 58 -6.76 11.60 -3.90
C THR A 58 -6.98 11.45 -2.41
N GLN A 59 -5.93 11.65 -1.60
CA GLN A 59 -6.04 11.69 -0.14
C GLN A 59 -4.94 12.54 0.51
N MET A 60 -5.16 12.83 1.80
CA MET A 60 -4.11 13.32 2.70
C MET A 60 -3.12 12.19 3.03
N PRO A 61 -1.85 12.52 3.33
CA PRO A 61 -0.88 11.51 3.74
C PRO A 61 -1.26 10.86 5.07
N ILE A 62 -0.83 9.61 5.26
CA ILE A 62 -0.87 8.91 6.55
C ILE A 62 0.35 9.35 7.35
N GLU A 63 0.15 10.25 8.30
CA GLU A 63 1.22 10.72 9.19
C GLU A 63 1.75 9.60 10.11
N PRO A 64 3.00 9.70 10.61
CA PRO A 64 3.56 8.75 11.57
C PRO A 64 2.62 8.48 12.76
N GLY A 65 2.45 7.20 13.08
CA GLY A 65 1.56 6.74 14.17
C GLY A 65 0.07 6.81 13.85
N LYS A 66 -0.33 7.26 12.66
CA LYS A 66 -1.74 7.29 12.23
C LYS A 66 -2.12 6.08 11.41
N THR A 67 -3.42 5.84 11.36
CA THR A 67 -4.02 4.76 10.58
C THR A 67 -4.97 5.35 9.55
N PHE A 68 -4.86 4.91 8.31
CA PHE A 68 -5.88 5.12 7.29
C PHE A 68 -6.53 3.79 6.93
N VAL A 69 -7.83 3.83 6.66
CA VAL A 69 -8.61 2.64 6.32
C VAL A 69 -8.99 2.73 4.86
N TYR A 70 -8.40 1.85 4.05
CA TYR A 70 -8.80 1.68 2.67
C TYR A 70 -9.97 0.70 2.61
N GLU A 71 -11.04 1.07 1.90
CA GLU A 71 -12.20 0.21 1.73
C GLU A 71 -12.74 0.30 0.30
N PHE A 72 -12.75 -0.82 -0.41
CA PHE A 72 -13.21 -0.90 -1.79
C PHE A 72 -13.62 -2.32 -2.17
N VAL A 73 -14.29 -2.46 -3.31
CA VAL A 73 -14.62 -3.77 -3.89
C VAL A 73 -13.53 -4.17 -4.86
N ALA A 74 -12.97 -5.37 -4.72
CA ALA A 74 -12.02 -5.92 -5.67
C ALA A 74 -12.75 -6.29 -6.97
N ARG A 75 -12.50 -5.56 -8.06
CA ARG A 75 -13.27 -5.68 -9.32
C ARG A 75 -12.45 -6.16 -10.52
N ARG A 76 -11.15 -6.37 -10.33
CA ARG A 76 -10.23 -6.63 -11.44
C ARG A 76 -9.43 -7.89 -11.12
N PRO A 77 -9.68 -9.01 -11.82
CA PRO A 77 -8.89 -10.21 -11.65
C PRO A 77 -7.50 -10.03 -12.26
N GLY A 78 -6.49 -10.68 -11.68
CA GLY A 78 -5.11 -10.70 -12.12
C GLY A 78 -4.10 -10.43 -11.01
N THR A 79 -2.83 -10.31 -11.43
CA THR A 79 -1.70 -10.00 -10.55
C THR A 79 -1.34 -8.53 -10.66
N PHE A 80 -1.25 -7.87 -9.51
CA PHE A 80 -1.03 -6.44 -9.32
C PHE A 80 -0.01 -6.22 -8.21
N MET A 81 0.18 -4.95 -7.82
CA MET A 81 1.05 -4.58 -6.72
C MET A 81 0.40 -3.51 -5.84
N TYR A 82 0.95 -3.33 -4.65
CA TYR A 82 0.68 -2.17 -3.82
C TYR A 82 2.00 -1.54 -3.38
N HIS A 83 2.04 -0.21 -3.35
CA HIS A 83 3.25 0.56 -3.03
C HIS A 83 2.90 1.99 -2.57
N PRO A 84 3.81 2.73 -1.93
CA PRO A 84 3.55 4.11 -1.52
C PRO A 84 3.47 5.08 -2.69
N HIS A 85 2.75 6.18 -2.46
CA HIS A 85 2.69 7.31 -3.38
C HIS A 85 2.78 8.66 -2.61
N ALA A 86 3.56 8.68 -1.53
CA ALA A 86 3.82 9.86 -0.69
C ALA A 86 5.26 10.39 -0.88
N ASP A 87 6.25 9.52 -0.64
CA ASP A 87 7.64 9.65 -1.11
C ASP A 87 8.00 8.32 -1.79
N GLU A 88 7.47 8.12 -2.99
CA GLU A 88 7.53 6.85 -3.70
C GLU A 88 8.97 6.40 -3.95
N MET A 89 9.83 7.31 -4.41
CA MET A 89 11.22 6.97 -4.76
C MET A 89 11.97 6.42 -3.55
N THR A 90 11.90 7.10 -2.40
CA THR A 90 12.59 6.68 -1.19
C THR A 90 11.99 5.40 -0.63
N GLN A 91 10.66 5.37 -0.45
CA GLN A 91 10.02 4.28 0.27
C GLN A 91 10.06 2.96 -0.52
N MET A 92 9.91 3.01 -1.85
CA MET A 92 10.07 1.82 -2.69
C MET A 92 11.53 1.34 -2.71
N ALA A 93 12.51 2.24 -2.81
CA ALA A 93 13.93 1.88 -2.74
C ALA A 93 14.29 1.22 -1.39
N MET A 94 13.59 1.60 -0.31
CA MET A 94 13.72 1.01 1.02
C MET A 94 12.96 -0.32 1.19
N GLY A 95 12.26 -0.83 0.16
CA GLY A 95 11.63 -2.15 0.14
C GLY A 95 10.11 -2.16 0.29
N MET A 96 9.45 -1.01 0.30
CA MET A 96 8.00 -0.92 0.48
C MET A 96 7.22 -1.22 -0.80
N MET A 97 7.12 -2.49 -1.17
CA MET A 97 6.20 -2.96 -2.20
C MET A 97 5.73 -4.37 -1.89
N GLY A 98 4.54 -4.75 -2.33
CA GLY A 98 4.06 -6.12 -2.23
C GLY A 98 3.10 -6.49 -3.35
N PHE A 99 2.77 -7.78 -3.43
CA PHE A 99 1.89 -8.32 -4.46
C PHE A 99 0.42 -8.24 -4.05
N TRP A 100 -0.43 -7.99 -5.03
CA TRP A 100 -1.87 -8.08 -4.89
C TRP A 100 -2.41 -9.06 -5.93
N VAL A 101 -3.22 -10.03 -5.51
CA VAL A 101 -3.85 -11.02 -6.38
C VAL A 101 -5.36 -10.97 -6.16
N THR A 102 -6.11 -10.87 -7.26
CA THR A 102 -7.58 -10.94 -7.30
C THR A 102 -8.03 -11.89 -8.39
#